data_AF-A0ABD2P4G5-F1
#
_entry.id   AF-A0ABD2P4G5-F1
#
_cell.length_a   1.000
_cell.length_b   1.000
_cell.length_c   1.000
_cell.angle_alpha   90.00
_cell.angle_beta   90.00
_cell.angle_gamma   90.00
#
_symmetry.space_group_name_H-M   'P 1'
#
loop_
_entity.id
_entity.type
_entity.pdbx_description
1 polymer ?
#
loop_
_entity_poly.entity_id
_entity_poly.type
_entity_poly.pdbx_seq_one_letter_code
_entity_poly.pdbx_strand_id
1 'polypeptide(L)'
;MEKLNDMDRKYNNLFERYNKHSEINEELKEEIINIKNELNKTLPNELISIIILHGIPYEVNETVKDKLKKIENQLQIPLEDHQFTAIRLGKQDKKATLIKIIFKNEEIEKSLIASP
;
A
#
# COMPACT_ATOMS: atom_id res chain seq x y z
N MET A 1 9.00 6.61 59.92
CA MET A 1 10.15 6.16 59.13
C MET A 1 9.78 5.08 58.13
N GLU A 2 9.18 3.95 58.51
CA GLU A 2 8.82 2.87 57.56
C GLU A 2 7.89 3.31 56.41
N LYS A 3 6.84 4.09 56.69
CA LYS A 3 5.91 4.58 55.65
C LYS A 3 6.61 5.49 54.62
N LEU A 4 7.63 6.24 55.06
CA LEU A 4 8.40 7.11 54.18
C LEU A 4 9.34 6.26 53.30
N ASN A 5 10.05 5.30 53.90
CA ASN A 5 10.91 4.37 53.18
C ASN A 5 10.12 3.50 52.16
N ASP A 6 8.90 3.10 52.49
CA ASP A 6 8.04 2.34 51.57
C ASP A 6 7.52 3.20 50.42
N MET A 7 7.27 4.50 50.67
CA MET A 7 6.90 5.46 49.64
C MET A 7 8.07 5.73 48.68
N ASP A 8 9.28 5.94 49.21
CA ASP A 8 10.49 6.13 48.40
C ASP A 8 10.79 4.91 47.53
N ARG A 9 10.65 3.70 48.09
CA ARG A 9 10.81 2.46 47.33
C ARG A 9 9.80 2.33 46.20
N LYS A 10 8.52 2.67 46.45
CA LYS A 10 7.46 2.66 45.42
C LYS A 10 7.72 3.69 44.33
N TYR A 11 8.18 4.88 44.70
CA TYR A 11 8.54 5.93 43.75
C TYR A 11 9.70 5.50 42.86
N ASN A 12 10.78 4.97 43.43
CA ASN A 12 11.94 4.51 42.67
C ASN A 12 11.56 3.37 41.71
N ASN A 13 10.78 2.39 42.18
CA ASN A 13 10.27 1.33 41.31
C ASN A 13 9.40 1.84 40.16
N LEU A 14 8.57 2.87 40.39
CA LEU A 14 7.75 3.46 39.35
C LEU A 14 8.60 4.24 38.34
N PHE A 15 9.60 4.98 38.83
CA PHE A 15 10.53 5.74 38.01
C PHE A 15 11.36 4.83 37.11
N GLU A 16 11.90 3.72 37.64
CA GLU A 16 12.63 2.72 36.84
C GLU A 16 11.75 2.10 35.75
N ARG A 17 10.50 1.75 36.09
CA ARG A 17 9.54 1.22 35.11
C ARG A 17 9.21 2.23 34.02
N TYR A 18 9.07 3.50 34.38
CA TYR A 18 8.80 4.56 33.42
C TYR A 18 9.98 4.76 32.47
N ASN A 19 11.21 4.83 32.98
CA ASN A 19 12.40 4.98 32.14
C ASN A 19 12.54 3.81 31.16
N LYS A 20 12.39 2.58 31.65
CA LYS A 20 12.41 1.39 30.79
C LYS A 20 11.32 1.42 29.72
N HIS A 21 10.12 1.92 30.06
CA HIS A 21 9.05 2.06 29.08
C HIS A 21 9.33 3.17 28.05
N SER A 22 9.99 4.25 28.47
CA SER A 22 10.42 5.32 27.58
C SER A 22 11.46 4.84 26.58
N GLU A 23 12.46 4.09 27.04
CA GLU A 23 13.51 3.48 26.19
C GLU A 23 12.89 2.53 25.14
N ILE A 24 12.02 1.61 25.57
CA ILE A 24 11.32 0.70 24.64
C ILE A 24 10.50 1.47 23.60
N ASN A 25 9.83 2.56 24.01
CA ASN A 25 9.04 3.37 23.07
C ASN A 25 9.92 4.12 22.07
N GLU A 26 11.13 4.53 22.44
CA GLU A 26 12.08 5.10 21.50
C GLU A 26 12.59 4.06 20.52
N GLU A 27 12.96 2.87 20.99
CA GLU A 27 13.37 1.74 20.14
C GLU A 27 12.26 1.38 19.13
N LEU A 28 11.02 1.24 19.59
CA LEU A 28 9.88 0.94 18.72
C LEU A 28 9.63 2.04 17.67
N LYS A 29 9.82 3.31 18.03
CA LYS A 29 9.71 4.41 17.06
C LYS A 29 10.78 4.31 15.98
N GLU A 30 12.01 3.99 16.36
CA GLU A 30 13.10 3.79 15.40
C GLU A 30 12.84 2.60 14.48
N GLU A 31 12.36 1.47 15.02
CA GLU A 31 11.97 0.30 14.23
C GLU A 31 10.87 0.65 13.21
N ILE A 32 9.83 1.38 13.63
CA ILE A 32 8.75 1.82 12.72
C ILE A 32 9.31 2.71 11.60
N ILE A 33 10.22 3.63 11.92
CA ILE A 33 10.86 4.50 10.94
C ILE A 33 11.69 3.67 9.95
N ASN A 34 12.43 2.68 10.44
CA ASN A 34 13.25 1.79 9.60
C ASN A 34 12.38 0.95 8.67
N ILE A 35 11.32 0.32 9.17
CA ILE A 35 10.36 -0.44 8.34
C ILE A 35 9.74 0.46 7.27
N LYS A 36 9.33 1.68 7.63
CA LYS A 36 8.78 2.65 6.67
C LYS A 36 9.79 3.01 5.59
N ASN A 37 11.05 3.20 5.96
CA ASN A 37 12.12 3.52 5.01
C ASN A 37 12.45 2.34 4.09
N GLU A 38 12.45 1.11 4.60
CA GLU A 38 12.62 -0.09 3.79
C GLU A 38 11.48 -0.27 2.79
N LEU A 39 10.23 -0.13 3.24
CA LEU A 39 9.06 -0.15 2.36
C LEU A 39 9.14 0.91 1.28
N ASN A 40 9.54 2.14 1.61
CA ASN A 40 9.70 3.21 0.62
C ASN A 40 10.83 2.96 -0.38
N LYS A 41 11.82 2.13 -0.05
CA LYS A 41 12.90 1.75 -0.99
C LYS A 41 12.48 0.60 -1.90
N THR A 42 11.66 -0.33 -1.41
CA THR A 42 11.22 -1.49 -2.18
C THR A 42 10.02 -1.19 -3.08
N LEU A 43 9.08 -0.35 -2.62
CA LEU A 43 7.87 0.00 -3.37
C LEU A 43 8.16 0.53 -4.78
N PRO A 44 9.07 1.50 -4.98
CA PRO A 44 9.32 2.06 -6.31
C PRO A 44 9.72 1.00 -7.32
N ASN A 45 10.53 0.00 -6.93
CA ASN A 45 10.98 -1.06 -7.83
C ASN A 45 9.85 -2.03 -8.21
N GLU A 46 8.84 -2.21 -7.37
CA GLU A 46 7.67 -3.05 -7.65
C GLU A 46 6.54 -2.28 -8.37
N LEU A 47 6.54 -0.95 -8.28
CA LEU A 47 5.52 -0.07 -8.84
C LEU A 47 5.78 0.32 -10.30
N ILE A 48 6.99 0.10 -10.85
CA ILE A 48 7.37 0.43 -12.25
C ILE A 48 6.47 -0.28 -13.28
N SER A 49 5.73 -1.32 -12.90
CA SER A 49 4.84 -2.03 -13.80
C SER A 49 3.36 -1.85 -13.47
N ILE A 50 2.98 -0.79 -12.74
CA ILE A 50 1.60 -0.59 -12.26
C ILE A 50 0.92 0.58 -12.94
N ILE A 51 -0.21 0.30 -13.59
CA ILE A 51 -1.10 1.32 -14.16
C ILE A 51 -2.38 1.41 -13.32
N ILE A 52 -2.78 2.64 -12.99
CA ILE A 52 -4.01 2.92 -12.25
C ILE A 52 -5.01 3.62 -13.18
N LEU A 53 -6.04 2.88 -13.56
CA LEU A 53 -7.15 3.42 -14.35
C LEU A 53 -8.18 4.09 -13.45
N HIS A 54 -8.50 5.34 -13.77
CA HIS A 54 -9.47 6.16 -13.06
C HIS A 54 -10.80 6.21 -13.84
N GLY A 55 -11.89 6.52 -13.14
CA GLY A 55 -13.17 6.83 -13.80
C GLY A 55 -14.01 5.61 -14.24
N ILE A 56 -13.59 4.38 -13.94
CA ILE A 56 -14.29 3.18 -14.42
C ILE A 56 -15.46 2.81 -13.47
N PRO A 57 -16.73 2.92 -13.90
CA PRO A 57 -17.87 2.57 -13.05
C PRO A 57 -17.86 1.09 -12.70
N TYR A 58 -18.35 0.75 -11.51
CA TYR A 58 -18.60 -0.63 -11.11
C TYR A 58 -19.98 -1.08 -11.55
N GLU A 59 -20.04 -2.25 -12.18
CA GLU A 59 -21.28 -2.90 -12.62
C GLU A 59 -21.28 -4.31 -12.05
N VAL A 60 -22.38 -4.70 -11.38
CA VAL A 60 -22.48 -5.96 -10.63
C VAL A 60 -22.29 -7.19 -11.51
N ASN A 61 -22.67 -7.09 -12.80
CA ASN A 61 -22.63 -8.21 -13.75
C ASN A 61 -21.39 -8.20 -14.67
N GLU A 62 -20.47 -7.25 -14.50
CA GLU A 62 -19.32 -7.11 -15.39
C GLU A 62 -18.01 -7.39 -14.66
N THR A 63 -17.18 -8.29 -15.20
CA THR A 63 -15.89 -8.60 -14.59
C THR A 63 -14.83 -7.55 -14.96
N VAL A 64 -13.76 -7.48 -14.17
CA VAL A 64 -12.62 -6.60 -14.46
C VAL A 64 -12.00 -6.94 -15.83
N LYS A 65 -11.96 -8.22 -16.21
CA LYS A 65 -11.44 -8.67 -17.51
C LYS A 65 -12.27 -8.14 -18.67
N ASP A 66 -13.60 -8.15 -18.54
CA ASP A 66 -14.50 -7.67 -19.60
C ASP A 66 -14.32 -6.17 -19.85
N LYS A 67 -14.17 -5.38 -18.78
CA LYS A 67 -13.88 -3.94 -18.90
C LYS A 67 -12.52 -3.68 -19.51
N LEU A 68 -11.51 -4.48 -19.18
CA LEU A 68 -10.18 -4.33 -19.78
C LEU A 68 -10.17 -4.64 -21.28
N LYS A 69 -10.90 -5.66 -21.73
CA LYS A 69 -11.08 -5.93 -23.17
C LYS A 69 -11.73 -4.77 -23.91
N LYS A 70 -12.72 -4.11 -23.30
CA LYS A 70 -13.33 -2.90 -23.88
C LYS A 70 -12.33 -1.75 -24.01
N ILE A 71 -11.48 -1.57 -23.00
CA ILE A 71 -10.43 -0.54 -22.99
C ILE A 71 -9.34 -0.86 -24.02
N GLU A 72 -8.90 -2.11 -24.10
CA GLU A 72 -7.98 -2.63 -25.13
C GLU A 72 -8.50 -2.35 -26.55
N ASN A 73 -9.76 -2.67 -26.83
CA ASN A 73 -10.36 -2.40 -28.13
C ASN A 73 -10.48 -0.90 -28.45
N GLN A 74 -10.74 -0.07 -27.45
CA GLN A 74 -10.89 1.38 -27.63
C GLN A 74 -9.54 2.09 -27.83
N LEU A 75 -8.52 1.67 -27.10
CA LEU A 75 -7.20 2.29 -27.10
C LEU A 75 -6.21 1.58 -28.05
N GLN A 76 -6.61 0.46 -28.66
CA GLN A 76 -5.78 -0.37 -29.55
C GLN A 76 -4.47 -0.84 -28.91
N ILE A 77 -4.51 -1.12 -27.60
CA ILE A 77 -3.35 -1.62 -26.86
C ILE A 77 -3.48 -3.15 -26.74
N PRO A 78 -2.53 -3.95 -27.24
CA PRO A 78 -2.54 -5.39 -27.07
C PRO A 78 -2.21 -5.76 -25.62
N LEU A 79 -3.23 -5.90 -24.77
CA LEU A 79 -3.07 -6.35 -23.38
C LEU A 79 -2.99 -7.88 -23.30
N GLU A 80 -3.61 -8.61 -24.23
CA GLU A 80 -3.62 -10.09 -24.25
C GLU A 80 -2.23 -10.73 -24.43
N ASP A 81 -1.30 -10.05 -25.11
CA ASP A 81 0.08 -10.51 -25.33
C ASP A 81 0.95 -10.41 -24.07
N HIS A 82 0.38 -9.91 -22.97
CA HIS A 82 1.12 -9.57 -21.77
C HIS A 82 0.57 -10.26 -20.53
N GLN A 83 1.46 -10.82 -19.71
CA GLN A 83 1.06 -11.33 -18.39
C GLN A 83 0.83 -10.17 -17.43
N PHE A 84 -0.45 -9.90 -17.12
CA PHE A 84 -0.85 -8.89 -16.15
C PHE A 84 -1.84 -9.44 -15.12
N THR A 85 -1.90 -8.78 -13.96
CA THR A 85 -2.93 -8.99 -12.94
C THR A 85 -3.73 -7.71 -12.77
N ALA A 86 -5.06 -7.80 -12.85
CA ALA A 86 -5.92 -6.64 -12.68
C ALA A 86 -6.84 -6.81 -11.47
N ILE A 87 -6.85 -5.78 -10.62
CA ILE A 87 -7.59 -5.75 -9.37
C ILE A 87 -8.38 -4.45 -9.30
N ARG A 88 -9.68 -4.56 -9.03
CA ARG A 88 -10.50 -3.38 -8.76
C ARG A 88 -10.39 -2.99 -7.29
N LEU A 89 -10.04 -1.74 -7.03
CA LEU A 89 -9.95 -1.16 -5.69
C LEU A 89 -11.29 -0.53 -5.32
N GLY A 90 -12.21 -1.38 -4.85
CA GLY A 90 -13.53 -0.98 -4.37
C GLY A 90 -14.69 -1.56 -5.19
N LYS A 91 -15.84 -1.73 -4.53
CA LYS A 91 -17.09 -2.19 -5.14
C LYS A 91 -18.22 -1.31 -4.66
N GLN A 92 -18.43 -0.19 -5.35
CA GLN A 92 -19.54 0.71 -5.08
C GLN A 92 -20.37 0.83 -6.36
N ASP A 93 -21.61 0.33 -6.31
CA ASP A 93 -22.51 0.30 -7.46
C ASP A 93 -22.65 1.69 -8.09
N LYS A 94 -22.50 1.78 -9.41
CA LYS A 94 -22.59 3.01 -10.22
C LYS A 94 -21.57 4.11 -9.89
N LYS A 95 -20.64 3.89 -8.96
CA LYS A 95 -19.56 4.84 -8.71
C LYS A 95 -18.30 4.41 -9.45
N ALA A 96 -17.57 5.39 -9.98
CA ALA A 96 -16.24 5.16 -10.52
C ALA A 96 -15.32 4.68 -9.39
N THR A 97 -14.65 3.56 -9.62
CA THR A 97 -13.61 3.04 -8.72
C THR A 97 -12.35 2.75 -9.51
N LEU A 98 -11.22 2.71 -8.80
CA LEU A 98 -9.93 2.49 -9.45
C LEU A 98 -9.79 1.03 -9.88
N ILE A 99 -9.14 0.84 -11.03
CA ILE A 99 -8.62 -0.47 -11.43
C ILE A 99 -7.10 -0.38 -11.45
N LYS A 100 -6.46 -1.22 -10.64
CA LYS A 100 -5.01 -1.41 -10.60
C LYS A 100 -4.66 -2.54 -11.55
N ILE A 101 -3.83 -2.27 -12.55
CA ILE A 101 -3.24 -3.26 -13.44
C ILE A 101 -1.77 -3.38 -13.08
N ILE A 102 -1.29 -4.60 -12.87
CA ILE A 102 0.08 -4.92 -12.52
C ILE A 102 0.64 -5.79 -13.65
N PHE A 103 1.55 -5.24 -14.44
CA PHE A 103 2.25 -5.96 -15.49
C PHE A 103 3.44 -6.70 -14.89
N LYS A 104 3.79 -7.87 -15.43
CA LYS A 104 5.02 -8.56 -15.05
C LYS A 104 6.27 -8.01 -15.76
N ASN A 105 6.09 -7.20 -16.79
CA ASN A 105 7.18 -6.67 -17.61
C ASN A 105 7.09 -5.14 -17.68
N GLU A 106 8.21 -4.46 -17.45
CA GLU A 106 8.32 -2.99 -17.34
C GLU A 106 8.20 -2.28 -18.70
N GLU A 107 8.52 -2.94 -19.82
CA GLU A 107 8.54 -2.30 -21.14
C GLU A 107 7.15 -1.83 -21.62
N ILE A 108 6.08 -2.39 -21.04
CA ILE A 108 4.70 -2.14 -21.44
C ILE A 108 4.15 -0.83 -20.83
N GLU A 109 4.62 -0.45 -19.64
CA GLU A 109 4.19 0.82 -19.02
C GLU A 109 4.55 2.01 -19.92
N LYS A 110 5.74 1.95 -20.53
CA LYS A 110 6.26 3.01 -21.41
C LYS A 110 5.50 3.09 -22.74
N SER A 111 5.10 1.96 -23.33
CA SER A 111 4.30 1.98 -24.57
C SER A 111 2.87 2.46 -24.32
N LEU A 112 2.31 2.15 -23.14
CA LEU A 112 0.98 2.56 -22.71
C LEU A 112 0.87 4.06 -22.41
N ILE A 113 1.85 4.63 -21.72
CA ILE A 113 1.88 6.07 -21.40
C ILE A 113 2.22 6.92 -22.64
N ALA A 114 2.97 6.36 -23.61
CA ALA A 114 3.37 7.05 -24.83
C ALA A 114 2.31 7.05 -25.95
N SER A 115 1.21 6.31 -25.76
CA SER A 115 0.11 6.27 -26.74
C SER A 115 -0.79 7.53 -26.58
N PRO A 116 -1.01 8.32 -27.65
CA PRO A 116 -1.66 9.63 -27.59
C PRO A 116 -3.16 9.62 -27.28
#